data_AF-A0A994J4M4-F1
#
_entry.id   AF-A0A994J4M4-F1
#
_cell.length_a   1.000
_cell.length_b   1.000
_cell.length_c   1.000
_cell.angle_alpha   90.00
_cell.angle_beta   90.00
_cell.angle_gamma   90.00
#
_symmetry.space_group_name_H-M   'P 1'
#
loop_
_entity.id
_entity.type
_entity.pdbx_description
1 polymer ?
#
loop_
_entity_poly.entity_id
_entity_poly.type
_entity_poly.pdbx_seq_one_letter_code
_entity_poly.pdbx_strand_id
1 'polypeptide(L)'
;MAQALSEEEFQRMQAQLLELRTNNYQLSDELRKNGVELTSLRQKVAYLDKEFSKAQKALSKSKKAQEVEVLLSENEMLQAKLHSQEEDFRLQNSTLMAEFSKLCSQMEQLEQENQQLKEGAAGAGVAQAGPLVDGELLRLQAENTALQKNVAALQERYGKEAGKFSAVSEGQGDPPGGLAPTVLAPMPLAEVELKWEMEKEEKRLLWEQLQGLELSEKLKKKQESFCRLQTEKETLFNDSRNKIEELQQRKEADHKAQLARTQKLQQELEAANQSLAELRDQRQGERLEHAAALRALQDQVSIQSADAQEQVEGLLAENNALRTSLAALEQIQTAKTQELNMLREQTTGLAAELQQQQAEYEDLMGQKDDLNSQLQESLRANSRLLEQLQEIGQEKEQLTQELQEARKSAEKRKAMLDELAMETLQEKSQHKEELGAVRLRHEKEVLGVRARYERELRELHEDKKRQEEELRGQIREEKARTRELETLQQTVEELQAQVHSMDGAKGWFERRLKEAE
;
A
#
# COMPACT_ATOMS: atom_id res chain seq x y z
N MET A 1 3.46 -18.62 63.21
CA MET A 1 2.08 -18.14 63.46
C MET A 1 1.31 -18.37 62.18
N ALA A 2 0.18 -19.08 62.21
CA ALA A 2 -0.73 -19.13 61.07
C ALA A 2 -1.81 -18.06 61.28
N GLN A 3 -1.83 -17.04 60.43
CA GLN A 3 -3.03 -16.19 60.33
C GLN A 3 -4.12 -17.04 59.68
N ALA A 4 -5.22 -17.26 60.39
CA ALA A 4 -6.39 -17.86 59.78
C ALA A 4 -6.98 -16.86 58.79
N LEU A 5 -7.24 -17.32 57.56
CA LEU A 5 -8.07 -16.57 56.60
C LEU A 5 -9.41 -16.24 57.26
N SER A 6 -9.92 -15.03 57.03
CA SER A 6 -11.30 -14.74 57.43
C SER A 6 -12.28 -15.62 56.65
N GLU A 7 -13.45 -15.87 57.24
CA GLU A 7 -14.45 -16.75 56.62
C GLU A 7 -14.90 -16.22 55.25
N GLU A 8 -14.99 -14.91 55.09
CA GLU A 8 -15.25 -14.27 53.79
C GLU A 8 -14.13 -14.50 52.76
N GLU A 9 -12.86 -14.38 53.14
CA GLU A 9 -11.73 -14.64 52.23
C GLU A 9 -11.69 -16.10 51.81
N PHE A 10 -11.97 -17.02 52.73
CA PHE A 10 -12.10 -18.45 52.42
C PHE A 10 -13.26 -18.71 51.45
N GLN A 11 -14.44 -18.13 51.68
CA GLN A 11 -15.60 -18.26 50.79
C GLN A 11 -15.34 -17.66 49.40
N ARG A 12 -14.72 -16.47 49.30
CA ARG A 12 -14.32 -15.86 48.01
C ARG A 12 -13.32 -16.73 47.26
N MET A 13 -12.30 -17.26 47.96
CA MET A 13 -11.31 -18.16 47.37
C MET A 13 -11.94 -19.49 46.90
N GLN A 14 -12.89 -20.03 47.65
CA GLN A 14 -13.64 -21.23 47.28
C GLN A 14 -14.53 -20.99 46.05
N ALA A 15 -15.18 -19.83 45.95
CA ALA A 15 -15.96 -19.44 44.77
C ALA A 15 -15.07 -19.30 43.53
N GLN A 16 -13.94 -18.58 43.63
CA GLN A 16 -12.96 -18.46 42.55
C GLN A 16 -12.40 -19.82 42.11
N LEU A 17 -12.15 -20.75 43.05
CA LEU A 17 -11.71 -22.11 42.72
C LEU A 17 -12.79 -22.91 41.96
N LEU A 18 -14.07 -22.70 42.27
CA LEU A 18 -15.20 -23.32 41.57
C LEU A 18 -15.42 -22.73 40.18
N GLU A 19 -15.28 -21.42 40.02
CA GLU A 19 -15.30 -20.73 38.72
C GLU A 19 -14.14 -21.20 37.84
N LEU A 20 -12.91 -21.19 38.35
CA LEU A 20 -11.73 -21.68 37.62
C LEU A 20 -11.87 -23.15 37.20
N ARG A 21 -12.44 -24.02 38.05
CA ARG A 21 -12.75 -25.41 37.68
C ARG A 21 -13.82 -25.49 36.60
N THR A 22 -14.90 -24.73 36.72
CA THR A 22 -15.99 -24.67 35.73
C THR A 22 -15.46 -24.24 34.36
N ASN A 23 -14.69 -23.15 34.33
CA ASN A 23 -14.07 -22.63 33.12
C ASN A 23 -13.06 -23.62 32.53
N ASN A 24 -12.26 -24.31 33.37
CA ASN A 24 -11.32 -25.32 32.90
C ASN A 24 -12.03 -26.54 32.26
N TYR A 25 -13.17 -26.98 32.80
CA TYR A 25 -13.99 -28.02 32.17
C TYR A 25 -14.58 -27.55 30.84
N GLN A 26 -15.12 -26.33 30.77
CA GLN A 26 -15.68 -25.76 29.54
C GLN A 26 -14.61 -25.67 28.43
N LEU A 27 -13.44 -25.08 28.75
CA LEU A 27 -12.30 -24.97 27.83
C LEU A 27 -11.78 -26.35 27.39
N SER A 28 -11.78 -27.36 28.28
CA SER A 28 -11.40 -28.73 27.93
C SER A 28 -12.37 -29.37 26.94
N ASP A 29 -13.67 -29.10 27.08
CA ASP A 29 -14.71 -29.64 26.20
C ASP A 29 -14.78 -28.90 24.85
N GLU A 30 -14.44 -27.61 24.82
CA GLU A 30 -14.21 -26.84 23.60
C GLU A 30 -12.95 -27.31 22.86
N LEU A 31 -11.83 -27.50 23.57
CA LEU A 31 -10.61 -28.08 23.00
C LEU A 31 -10.89 -29.46 22.37
N ARG A 32 -11.73 -30.28 23.01
CA ARG A 32 -12.18 -31.58 22.50
C ARG A 32 -13.01 -31.46 21.22
N LYS A 33 -13.98 -30.54 21.16
CA LYS A 33 -14.78 -30.26 19.94
C LYS A 33 -13.87 -29.77 18.80
N ASN A 34 -13.06 -28.75 19.06
CA ASN A 34 -12.13 -28.15 18.11
C ASN A 34 -11.12 -29.19 17.56
N GLY A 35 -10.67 -30.15 18.40
CA GLY A 35 -9.82 -31.25 17.97
C GLY A 35 -10.50 -32.24 17.01
N VAL A 36 -11.79 -32.53 17.22
CA VAL A 36 -12.60 -33.36 16.30
C VAL A 36 -12.85 -32.62 14.98
N GLU A 37 -13.22 -31.34 15.04
CA GLU A 37 -13.45 -30.51 13.86
C GLU A 37 -12.18 -30.32 13.03
N LEU A 38 -11.04 -30.03 13.66
CA LEU A 38 -9.73 -29.96 13.02
C LEU A 38 -9.35 -31.29 12.35
N THR A 39 -9.71 -32.42 12.95
CA THR A 39 -9.48 -33.75 12.36
C THR A 39 -10.37 -33.98 11.14
N SER A 40 -11.65 -33.59 11.21
CA SER A 40 -12.58 -33.66 10.07
C SER A 40 -12.14 -32.76 8.91
N LEU A 41 -11.71 -31.53 9.20
CA LEU A 41 -11.19 -30.59 8.21
C LEU A 41 -9.91 -31.14 7.54
N ARG A 42 -8.97 -31.71 8.31
CA ARG A 42 -7.77 -32.37 7.75
C ARG A 42 -8.12 -33.54 6.82
N GLN A 43 -9.12 -34.35 7.17
CA GLN A 43 -9.61 -35.43 6.30
C GLN A 43 -10.26 -34.87 5.01
N LYS A 44 -11.03 -33.78 5.12
CA LYS A 44 -11.66 -33.11 3.97
C LYS A 44 -10.62 -32.49 3.02
N VAL A 45 -9.57 -31.86 3.55
CA VAL A 45 -8.43 -31.35 2.76
C VAL A 45 -7.73 -32.51 2.02
N ALA A 46 -7.33 -33.57 2.73
CA ALA A 46 -6.66 -34.71 2.10
C ALA A 46 -7.52 -35.45 1.05
N TYR A 47 -8.86 -35.39 1.17
CA TYR A 47 -9.77 -35.85 0.12
C TYR A 47 -9.77 -34.91 -1.09
N LEU A 48 -9.89 -33.59 -0.88
CA LEU A 48 -9.87 -32.60 -1.95
C LEU A 48 -8.54 -32.58 -2.71
N ASP A 49 -7.40 -32.69 -2.03
CA ASP A 49 -6.06 -32.83 -2.64
C ASP A 49 -5.98 -34.04 -3.57
N LYS A 50 -6.64 -35.14 -3.19
CA LYS A 50 -6.69 -36.40 -3.96
C LYS A 50 -7.59 -36.29 -5.19
N GLU A 51 -8.73 -35.61 -5.09
CA GLU A 51 -9.60 -35.35 -6.24
C GLU A 51 -9.01 -34.29 -7.18
N PHE A 52 -8.38 -33.23 -6.65
CA PHE A 52 -7.60 -32.27 -7.44
C PHE A 52 -6.45 -32.97 -8.20
N SER A 53 -5.68 -33.82 -7.50
CA SER A 53 -4.61 -34.62 -8.12
C SER A 53 -5.11 -35.58 -9.21
N LYS A 54 -6.36 -36.05 -9.15
CA LYS A 54 -7.00 -36.81 -10.23
C LYS A 54 -7.41 -35.91 -11.38
N ALA A 55 -8.07 -34.79 -11.09
CA ALA A 55 -8.54 -33.83 -12.09
C ALA A 55 -7.37 -33.26 -12.91
N GLN A 56 -6.27 -32.88 -12.25
CA GLN A 56 -5.03 -32.43 -12.90
C GLN A 56 -4.42 -33.52 -13.80
N LYS A 57 -4.44 -34.80 -13.37
CA LYS A 57 -3.98 -35.95 -14.17
C LYS A 57 -4.93 -36.38 -15.29
N ALA A 58 -6.19 -35.94 -15.24
CA ALA A 58 -7.15 -36.09 -16.33
C ALA A 58 -6.97 -34.95 -17.35
N LEU A 59 -6.79 -33.72 -16.87
CA LEU A 59 -6.52 -32.53 -17.69
C LEU A 59 -5.22 -32.70 -18.49
N SER A 60 -4.11 -33.08 -17.85
CA SER A 60 -2.82 -33.32 -18.53
C SER A 60 -2.77 -34.55 -19.45
N LYS A 61 -3.87 -35.32 -19.51
CA LYS A 61 -4.09 -36.41 -20.48
C LYS A 61 -5.19 -36.08 -21.50
N SER A 62 -5.87 -34.96 -21.34
CA SER A 62 -6.93 -34.51 -22.23
C SER A 62 -6.31 -33.91 -23.47
N LYS A 63 -6.41 -34.60 -24.61
CA LYS A 63 -5.96 -34.06 -25.90
C LYS A 63 -6.54 -32.67 -26.18
N LYS A 64 -7.82 -32.45 -25.85
CA LYS A 64 -8.48 -31.14 -25.98
C LYS A 64 -7.84 -30.03 -25.14
N ALA A 65 -7.29 -30.35 -23.96
CA ALA A 65 -6.58 -29.35 -23.15
C ALA A 65 -5.24 -28.99 -23.79
N GLN A 66 -4.48 -30.01 -24.23
CA GLN A 66 -3.21 -29.82 -24.93
C GLN A 66 -3.38 -29.12 -26.29
N GLU A 67 -4.46 -29.41 -27.01
CA GLU A 67 -4.86 -28.72 -28.26
C GLU A 67 -5.14 -27.23 -27.99
N VAL A 68 -5.83 -26.90 -26.88
CA VAL A 68 -6.05 -25.50 -26.45
C VAL A 68 -4.75 -24.82 -26.01
N GLU A 69 -3.88 -25.48 -25.25
CA GLU A 69 -2.56 -24.95 -24.89
C GLU A 69 -1.70 -24.62 -26.12
N VAL A 70 -1.70 -25.50 -27.13
CA VAL A 70 -1.01 -25.26 -28.41
C VAL A 70 -1.63 -24.07 -29.15
N LEU A 71 -2.96 -24.02 -29.30
CA LEU A 71 -3.66 -22.93 -29.98
C LEU A 71 -3.46 -21.57 -29.28
N LEU A 72 -3.37 -21.54 -27.95
CA LEU A 72 -3.02 -20.33 -27.20
C LEU A 72 -1.59 -19.88 -27.51
N SER A 73 -0.61 -20.79 -27.47
CA SER A 73 0.79 -20.47 -27.80
C SER A 73 0.99 -20.02 -29.26
N GLU A 74 0.18 -20.55 -30.19
CA GLU A 74 0.14 -20.09 -31.58
C GLU A 74 -0.50 -18.70 -31.69
N ASN A 75 -1.59 -18.44 -30.95
CA ASN A 75 -2.23 -17.13 -30.93
C ASN A 75 -1.31 -16.05 -30.35
N GLU A 76 -0.61 -16.32 -29.25
CA GLU A 76 0.42 -15.45 -28.67
C GLU A 76 1.54 -15.15 -29.67
N MET A 77 2.03 -16.16 -30.39
CA MET A 77 3.05 -15.98 -31.44
C MET A 77 2.54 -15.15 -32.62
N LEU A 78 1.26 -15.31 -33.02
CA LEU A 78 0.63 -14.53 -34.09
C LEU A 78 0.38 -13.08 -33.65
N GLN A 79 -0.04 -12.84 -32.40
CA GLN A 79 -0.15 -11.50 -31.84
C GLN A 79 1.20 -10.79 -31.79
N ALA A 80 2.27 -11.47 -31.35
CA ALA A 80 3.62 -10.90 -31.34
C ALA A 80 4.11 -10.52 -32.74
N LYS A 81 3.85 -11.37 -33.74
CA LYS A 81 4.14 -11.07 -35.16
C LYS A 81 3.34 -9.87 -35.68
N LEU A 82 2.06 -9.77 -35.33
CA LEU A 82 1.21 -8.64 -35.71
C LEU A 82 1.73 -7.33 -35.11
N HIS A 83 2.04 -7.29 -33.81
CA HIS A 83 2.60 -6.10 -33.16
C HIS A 83 3.94 -5.68 -33.81
N SER A 84 4.83 -6.62 -34.10
CA SER A 84 6.09 -6.34 -34.81
C SER A 84 5.84 -5.71 -36.20
N GLN A 85 4.83 -6.20 -36.95
CA GLN A 85 4.46 -5.63 -38.24
C GLN A 85 3.81 -4.25 -38.11
N GLU A 86 2.98 -4.01 -37.09
CA GLU A 86 2.41 -2.69 -36.81
C GLU A 86 3.49 -1.67 -36.39
N GLU A 87 4.52 -2.10 -35.66
CA GLU A 87 5.70 -1.28 -35.33
C GLU A 87 6.54 -0.96 -36.57
N ASP A 88 6.80 -1.95 -37.43
CA ASP A 88 7.47 -1.73 -38.73
C ASP A 88 6.68 -0.74 -39.61
N PHE A 89 5.36 -0.91 -39.74
CA PHE A 89 4.50 0.02 -40.50
C PHE A 89 4.49 1.42 -39.88
N ARG A 90 4.45 1.54 -38.55
CA ARG A 90 4.51 2.83 -37.83
C ARG A 90 5.86 3.52 -38.05
N LEU A 91 6.97 2.77 -38.04
CA LEU A 91 8.32 3.27 -38.30
C LEU A 91 8.48 3.71 -39.77
N GLN A 92 7.99 2.92 -40.73
CA GLN A 92 7.98 3.28 -42.14
C GLN A 92 7.19 4.56 -42.42
N ASN A 93 5.99 4.69 -41.83
CA ASN A 93 5.15 5.87 -41.99
C ASN A 93 5.80 7.12 -41.35
N SER A 94 6.35 6.99 -40.13
CA SER A 94 7.12 8.05 -39.47
C SER A 94 8.32 8.52 -40.32
N THR A 95 9.07 7.57 -40.89
CA THR A 95 10.20 7.85 -41.78
C THR A 95 9.77 8.56 -43.07
N LEU A 96 8.66 8.11 -43.68
CA LEU A 96 8.08 8.73 -44.88
C LEU A 96 7.64 10.18 -44.60
N MET A 97 6.99 10.43 -43.47
CA MET A 97 6.56 11.77 -43.06
C MET A 97 7.76 12.71 -42.77
N ALA A 98 8.86 12.17 -42.23
CA ALA A 98 10.09 12.93 -42.02
C ALA A 98 10.76 13.31 -43.34
N GLU A 99 10.91 12.37 -44.28
CA GLU A 99 11.46 12.65 -45.61
C GLU A 99 10.53 13.56 -46.45
N PHE A 100 9.20 13.44 -46.31
CA PHE A 100 8.26 14.38 -46.92
C PHE A 100 8.43 15.80 -46.38
N SER A 101 8.51 15.97 -45.05
CA SER A 101 8.72 17.28 -44.42
C SER A 101 10.04 17.94 -44.83
N LYS A 102 11.08 17.13 -45.01
CA LYS A 102 12.40 17.52 -45.52
C LYS A 102 12.34 17.91 -47.01
N LEU A 103 11.58 17.20 -47.84
CA LEU A 103 11.34 17.58 -49.24
C LEU A 103 10.54 18.88 -49.36
N CYS A 104 9.52 19.10 -48.53
CA CYS A 104 8.82 20.40 -48.45
C CYS A 104 9.80 21.53 -48.08
N SER A 105 10.63 21.33 -47.05
CA SER A 105 11.66 22.29 -46.65
C SER A 105 12.66 22.60 -47.77
N GLN A 106 13.04 21.59 -48.56
CA GLN A 106 13.91 21.77 -49.73
C GLN A 106 13.21 22.49 -50.89
N MET A 107 11.91 22.23 -51.12
CA MET A 107 11.11 22.97 -52.10
C MET A 107 11.00 24.44 -51.71
N GLU A 108 10.66 24.75 -50.45
CA GLU A 108 10.58 26.13 -49.94
C GLU A 108 11.93 26.87 -50.07
N GLN A 109 13.04 26.18 -49.81
CA GLN A 109 14.39 26.73 -50.04
C GLN A 109 14.66 26.99 -51.52
N LEU A 110 14.38 26.02 -52.40
CA LEU A 110 14.57 26.18 -53.86
C LEU A 110 13.64 27.22 -54.46
N GLU A 111 12.43 27.42 -53.93
CA GLU A 111 11.51 28.49 -54.32
C GLU A 111 12.05 29.87 -53.88
N GLN A 112 12.59 29.97 -52.66
CA GLN A 112 13.27 31.19 -52.19
C GLN A 112 14.54 31.50 -53.01
N GLU A 113 15.36 30.50 -53.34
CA GLU A 113 16.52 30.67 -54.22
C GLU A 113 16.09 31.07 -55.63
N ASN A 114 15.06 30.44 -56.21
CA ASN A 114 14.51 30.84 -57.50
C ASN A 114 13.95 32.26 -57.47
N GLN A 115 13.34 32.69 -56.37
CA GLN A 115 12.83 34.05 -56.22
C GLN A 115 13.96 35.08 -56.11
N GLN A 116 15.00 34.79 -55.31
CA GLN A 116 16.21 35.63 -55.23
C GLN A 116 16.96 35.70 -56.58
N LEU A 117 17.02 34.59 -57.33
CA LEU A 117 17.59 34.56 -58.68
C LEU A 117 16.74 35.32 -59.69
N LYS A 118 15.39 35.28 -59.58
CA LYS A 118 14.48 36.10 -60.39
C LYS A 118 14.61 37.59 -60.06
N GLU A 119 14.80 37.95 -58.81
CA GLU A 119 14.99 39.34 -58.38
C GLU A 119 16.38 39.88 -58.78
N GLY A 120 17.42 39.05 -58.67
CA GLY A 120 18.75 39.32 -59.24
C GLY A 120 18.73 39.46 -60.77
N ALA A 121 17.96 38.60 -61.46
CA ALA A 121 17.75 38.70 -62.90
C ALA A 121 16.89 39.90 -63.31
N ALA A 122 15.90 40.30 -62.51
CA ALA A 122 15.12 41.53 -62.72
C ALA A 122 16.00 42.78 -62.58
N GLY A 123 17.02 42.75 -61.70
CA GLY A 123 18.10 43.74 -61.67
C GLY A 123 19.06 43.69 -62.87
N ALA A 124 18.99 42.65 -63.71
CA ALA A 124 19.91 42.38 -64.83
C ALA A 124 19.21 42.21 -66.21
N GLY A 125 17.93 42.57 -66.34
CA GLY A 125 17.27 42.86 -67.62
C GLY A 125 16.42 41.75 -68.27
N VAL A 126 16.00 42.01 -69.51
CA VAL A 126 15.12 41.16 -70.38
C VAL A 126 13.64 41.08 -69.94
N ALA A 127 12.97 42.23 -69.85
CA ALA A 127 11.51 42.32 -69.89
C ALA A 127 11.00 42.38 -71.34
N GLN A 128 10.99 41.26 -72.10
CA GLN A 128 10.51 41.29 -73.51
C GLN A 128 9.96 40.01 -74.14
N ALA A 129 9.91 38.86 -73.44
CA ALA A 129 9.50 37.59 -74.08
C ALA A 129 7.99 37.36 -74.22
N GLY A 130 7.17 37.84 -73.27
CA GLY A 130 5.73 37.53 -73.20
C GLY A 130 4.86 38.05 -74.36
N PRO A 131 4.92 39.35 -74.75
CA PRO A 131 3.91 39.95 -75.63
C PRO A 131 3.89 39.47 -77.09
N LEU A 132 4.89 38.70 -77.53
CA LEU A 132 5.04 38.30 -78.92
C LEU A 132 4.13 37.12 -79.31
N VAL A 133 3.93 36.17 -78.39
CA VAL A 133 3.27 34.88 -78.68
C VAL A 133 1.77 35.05 -78.93
N ASP A 134 1.08 35.88 -78.16
CA ASP A 134 -0.35 36.15 -78.32
C ASP A 134 -0.67 36.81 -79.68
N GLY A 135 0.26 37.62 -80.20
CA GLY A 135 0.12 38.28 -81.51
C GLY A 135 0.14 37.29 -82.69
N GLU A 136 0.94 36.22 -82.60
CA GLU A 136 0.98 35.19 -83.63
C GLU A 136 -0.26 34.30 -83.62
N LEU A 137 -0.75 33.95 -82.42
CA LEU A 137 -1.98 33.16 -82.26
C LEU A 137 -3.19 33.86 -82.90
N LEU A 138 -3.34 35.16 -82.65
CA LEU A 138 -4.43 35.97 -83.21
C LEU A 138 -4.35 36.06 -84.76
N ARG A 139 -3.13 36.12 -85.31
CA ARG A 139 -2.89 36.15 -86.76
C ARG A 139 -3.31 34.84 -87.44
N LEU A 140 -2.92 33.69 -86.85
CA LEU A 140 -3.28 32.37 -87.35
C LEU A 140 -4.80 32.11 -87.30
N GLN A 141 -5.49 32.64 -86.28
CA GLN A 141 -6.94 32.50 -86.15
C GLN A 141 -7.71 33.29 -87.23
N ALA A 142 -7.21 34.47 -87.62
CA ALA A 142 -7.74 35.23 -88.75
C ALA A 142 -7.51 34.52 -90.10
N GLU A 143 -6.33 33.94 -90.30
CA GLU A 143 -5.96 33.20 -91.52
C GLU A 143 -6.82 31.94 -91.74
N ASN A 144 -7.06 31.17 -90.67
CA ASN A 144 -7.95 30.00 -90.69
C ASN A 144 -9.40 30.37 -91.08
N THR A 145 -9.88 31.52 -90.58
CA THR A 145 -11.21 32.06 -90.91
C THR A 145 -11.34 32.46 -92.40
N ALA A 146 -10.26 32.91 -93.03
CA ALA A 146 -10.23 33.22 -94.46
C ALA A 146 -10.26 31.94 -95.32
N LEU A 147 -9.52 30.90 -94.93
CA LEU A 147 -9.47 29.62 -95.65
C LEU A 147 -10.85 28.93 -95.70
N GLN A 148 -11.60 28.93 -94.59
CA GLN A 148 -12.94 28.34 -94.54
C GLN A 148 -13.93 28.98 -95.53
N LYS A 149 -13.84 30.30 -95.78
CA LYS A 149 -14.67 30.98 -96.79
C LYS A 149 -14.34 30.57 -98.22
N ASN A 150 -13.07 30.30 -98.52
CA ASN A 150 -12.65 29.83 -99.85
C ASN A 150 -13.13 28.39 -100.13
N VAL A 151 -13.21 27.52 -99.11
CA VAL A 151 -13.74 26.15 -99.27
C VAL A 151 -15.23 26.18 -99.65
N ALA A 152 -16.03 27.03 -99.00
CA ALA A 152 -17.46 27.18 -99.33
C ALA A 152 -17.68 27.64 -100.79
N ALA A 153 -16.88 28.60 -101.27
CA ALA A 153 -16.98 29.13 -102.63
C ALA A 153 -16.63 28.11 -103.75
N LEU A 154 -15.95 27.01 -103.40
CA LEU A 154 -15.64 25.92 -104.34
C LEU A 154 -16.77 24.88 -104.44
N GLN A 155 -17.52 24.65 -103.36
CA GLN A 155 -18.63 23.69 -103.35
C GLN A 155 -19.82 24.13 -104.20
N GLU A 156 -20.06 25.44 -104.34
CA GLU A 156 -21.17 25.98 -105.13
C GLU A 156 -20.98 25.83 -106.67
N ARG A 157 -19.75 25.54 -107.14
CA ARG A 157 -19.44 25.49 -108.58
C ARG A 157 -19.63 24.15 -109.28
N TYR A 158 -19.95 23.07 -108.57
CA TYR A 158 -20.11 21.73 -109.15
C TYR A 158 -21.57 21.25 -109.31
N GLY A 159 -22.56 22.15 -109.18
CA GLY A 159 -23.98 21.80 -109.13
C GLY A 159 -24.76 21.65 -110.45
N LYS A 160 -24.13 21.77 -111.64
CA LYS A 160 -24.84 21.74 -112.95
C LYS A 160 -23.98 21.22 -114.11
N GLU A 161 -24.36 20.08 -114.72
CA GLU A 161 -24.48 19.86 -116.20
C GLU A 161 -24.81 18.39 -116.57
N ALA A 162 -25.70 18.18 -117.57
CA ALA A 162 -25.96 17.00 -118.44
C ALA A 162 -26.11 15.54 -117.87
N GLY A 163 -26.72 14.56 -118.57
CA GLY A 163 -27.65 14.64 -119.71
C GLY A 163 -27.77 13.40 -120.66
N LYS A 164 -28.87 12.61 -120.52
CA LYS A 164 -29.67 11.90 -121.58
C LYS A 164 -29.11 10.78 -122.54
N PHE A 165 -29.96 9.73 -122.73
CA PHE A 165 -30.12 8.79 -123.90
C PHE A 165 -29.00 7.74 -124.19
N SER A 166 -29.14 6.62 -124.96
CA SER A 166 -30.18 5.93 -125.82
C SER A 166 -29.73 4.43 -126.08
N ALA A 167 -30.33 3.47 -126.84
CA ALA A 167 -31.67 3.05 -127.35
C ALA A 167 -31.52 1.73 -128.22
N VAL A 168 -32.56 1.25 -128.99
CA VAL A 168 -32.52 0.22 -130.11
C VAL A 168 -32.34 -1.27 -129.66
N SER A 169 -32.86 -2.40 -130.24
CA SER A 169 -33.88 -2.89 -131.23
C SER A 169 -34.08 -4.45 -131.01
N GLU A 170 -34.76 -5.39 -131.71
CA GLU A 170 -35.73 -5.66 -132.83
C GLU A 170 -36.25 -7.15 -132.67
N GLY A 171 -37.06 -7.88 -133.47
CA GLY A 171 -37.84 -7.71 -134.74
C GLY A 171 -38.38 -9.08 -135.31
N GLN A 172 -39.45 -9.07 -136.14
CA GLN A 172 -40.01 -10.13 -137.07
C GLN A 172 -40.45 -11.57 -136.58
N GLY A 173 -41.40 -12.31 -137.21
CA GLY A 173 -42.50 -11.95 -138.16
C GLY A 173 -43.15 -13.05 -139.10
N ASP A 174 -44.33 -13.61 -138.73
CA ASP A 174 -45.63 -13.79 -139.47
C ASP A 174 -45.89 -14.77 -140.73
N PRO A 175 -46.95 -14.69 -141.63
CA PRO A 175 -47.82 -15.84 -142.07
C PRO A 175 -47.87 -16.05 -143.65
N PRO A 176 -48.94 -16.28 -144.51
CA PRO A 176 -50.45 -16.46 -144.49
C PRO A 176 -50.93 -17.79 -145.22
N GLY A 177 -52.15 -18.07 -145.77
CA GLY A 177 -53.56 -17.57 -145.67
C GLY A 177 -54.45 -17.61 -146.98
N GLY A 178 -55.65 -18.26 -146.99
CA GLY A 178 -56.76 -18.15 -148.03
C GLY A 178 -57.09 -19.41 -148.89
N LEU A 179 -58.13 -19.54 -149.77
CA LEU A 179 -59.48 -18.92 -149.99
C LEU A 179 -60.33 -19.75 -151.05
N ALA A 180 -61.51 -19.31 -151.55
CA ALA A 180 -62.49 -20.06 -152.43
C ALA A 180 -62.94 -19.25 -153.72
N PRO A 181 -64.07 -19.44 -154.48
CA PRO A 181 -65.06 -20.55 -154.75
C PRO A 181 -65.60 -20.68 -156.26
N THR A 182 -66.67 -21.51 -156.51
CA THR A 182 -67.84 -21.27 -157.46
C THR A 182 -67.84 -21.53 -159.03
N VAL A 183 -68.40 -22.70 -159.47
CA VAL A 183 -69.65 -22.94 -160.33
C VAL A 183 -69.79 -22.61 -161.88
N LEU A 184 -70.65 -23.43 -162.58
CA LEU A 184 -71.25 -23.37 -163.97
C LEU A 184 -70.36 -23.67 -165.23
N ALA A 185 -70.81 -24.03 -166.47
CA ALA A 185 -71.95 -24.82 -167.02
C ALA A 185 -71.79 -25.14 -168.57
N PRO A 186 -72.81 -25.32 -169.48
CA PRO A 186 -72.80 -26.42 -170.48
C PRO A 186 -73.12 -26.03 -171.97
N MET A 187 -73.51 -27.03 -172.81
CA MET A 187 -74.47 -27.02 -173.96
C MET A 187 -73.98 -27.62 -175.31
N PRO A 188 -74.88 -28.10 -176.22
CA PRO A 188 -74.57 -29.14 -177.23
C PRO A 188 -75.13 -28.91 -178.67
N LEU A 189 -74.96 -29.91 -179.56
CA LEU A 189 -75.91 -30.33 -180.62
C LEU A 189 -75.53 -31.76 -181.10
N ALA A 190 -76.36 -32.78 -181.37
CA ALA A 190 -77.82 -33.02 -181.38
C ALA A 190 -78.59 -32.89 -182.73
N GLU A 191 -78.52 -33.92 -183.60
CA GLU A 191 -79.54 -34.16 -184.66
C GLU A 191 -79.62 -35.66 -185.12
N VAL A 192 -79.84 -36.59 -184.18
CA VAL A 192 -80.15 -38.02 -184.45
C VAL A 192 -81.40 -38.46 -183.65
N GLU A 193 -82.38 -37.55 -183.59
CA GLU A 193 -83.34 -37.47 -182.48
C GLU A 193 -84.37 -38.61 -182.47
N LEU A 194 -84.74 -39.14 -183.64
CA LEU A 194 -85.82 -40.13 -183.79
C LEU A 194 -85.43 -41.59 -183.49
N LYS A 195 -84.19 -41.85 -183.07
CA LYS A 195 -83.80 -43.09 -182.37
C LYS A 195 -83.38 -42.84 -180.92
N TRP A 196 -82.88 -41.63 -180.64
CA TRP A 196 -82.54 -41.19 -179.29
C TRP A 196 -83.74 -41.21 -178.34
N GLU A 197 -84.92 -40.70 -178.74
CA GLU A 197 -86.07 -40.60 -177.82
C GLU A 197 -86.50 -41.95 -177.21
N MET A 198 -86.45 -43.06 -177.97
CA MET A 198 -86.84 -44.38 -177.43
C MET A 198 -85.80 -44.95 -176.47
N GLU A 199 -84.50 -44.78 -176.79
CA GLU A 199 -83.39 -45.19 -175.93
C GLU A 199 -83.28 -44.30 -174.66
N LYS A 200 -83.67 -43.03 -174.78
CA LYS A 200 -83.81 -42.04 -173.70
C LYS A 200 -84.96 -42.41 -172.76
N GLU A 201 -86.06 -42.95 -173.27
CA GLU A 201 -87.21 -43.41 -172.47
C GLU A 201 -86.83 -44.60 -171.57
N GLU A 202 -86.12 -45.59 -172.12
CA GLU A 202 -85.57 -46.72 -171.36
C GLU A 202 -84.44 -46.27 -170.41
N LYS A 203 -83.52 -45.41 -170.88
CA LYS A 203 -82.48 -44.81 -170.03
C LYS A 203 -83.07 -44.04 -168.86
N ARG A 204 -84.20 -43.33 -169.03
CA ARG A 204 -84.89 -42.61 -167.95
C ARG A 204 -85.40 -43.57 -166.88
N LEU A 205 -86.09 -44.64 -167.27
CA LEU A 205 -86.58 -45.65 -166.33
C LEU A 205 -85.44 -46.36 -165.57
N LEU A 206 -84.33 -46.67 -166.26
CA LEU A 206 -83.12 -47.18 -165.62
C LEU A 206 -82.46 -46.13 -164.70
N TRP A 207 -82.50 -44.84 -165.05
CA TRP A 207 -82.02 -43.75 -164.20
C TRP A 207 -82.88 -43.60 -162.94
N GLU A 208 -84.20 -43.70 -163.04
CA GLU A 208 -85.11 -43.66 -161.87
C GLU A 208 -84.88 -44.86 -160.93
N GLN A 209 -84.65 -46.06 -161.47
CA GLN A 209 -84.28 -47.23 -160.64
C GLN A 209 -82.91 -47.04 -159.98
N LEU A 210 -81.90 -46.57 -160.72
CA LEU A 210 -80.56 -46.29 -160.19
C LEU A 210 -80.59 -45.18 -159.13
N GLN A 211 -81.37 -44.12 -159.36
CA GLN A 211 -81.57 -43.01 -158.43
C GLN A 211 -82.35 -43.46 -157.18
N GLY A 212 -83.33 -44.36 -157.32
CA GLY A 212 -84.02 -44.99 -156.20
C GLY A 212 -83.08 -45.85 -155.35
N LEU A 213 -82.19 -46.62 -155.97
CA LEU A 213 -81.13 -47.38 -155.29
C LEU A 213 -80.11 -46.45 -154.61
N GLU A 214 -79.66 -45.38 -155.28
CA GLU A 214 -78.80 -44.36 -154.66
C GLU A 214 -79.46 -43.70 -153.45
N LEU A 215 -80.75 -43.35 -153.53
CA LEU A 215 -81.50 -42.77 -152.42
C LEU A 215 -81.66 -43.76 -151.26
N SER A 216 -81.86 -45.05 -151.56
CA SER A 216 -81.88 -46.14 -150.58
C SER A 216 -80.52 -46.31 -149.90
N GLU A 217 -79.42 -46.28 -150.65
CA GLU A 217 -78.07 -46.29 -150.06
C GLU A 217 -77.77 -45.03 -149.25
N LYS A 218 -78.13 -43.84 -149.73
CA LYS A 218 -77.95 -42.57 -149.02
C LYS A 218 -78.76 -42.54 -147.73
N LEU A 219 -79.94 -43.17 -147.70
CA LEU A 219 -80.74 -43.37 -146.50
C LEU A 219 -80.08 -44.37 -145.53
N LYS A 220 -79.64 -45.54 -146.01
CA LYS A 220 -78.92 -46.54 -145.18
C LYS A 220 -77.64 -45.97 -144.58
N LYS A 221 -76.80 -45.29 -145.38
CA LYS A 221 -75.56 -44.65 -144.92
C LYS A 221 -75.83 -43.53 -143.90
N LYS A 222 -76.94 -42.79 -144.04
CA LYS A 222 -77.42 -41.85 -143.01
C LYS A 222 -77.91 -42.56 -141.74
N GLN A 223 -78.62 -43.68 -141.86
CA GLN A 223 -79.09 -44.47 -140.72
C GLN A 223 -77.91 -45.10 -139.96
N GLU A 224 -76.95 -45.71 -140.65
CA GLU A 224 -75.71 -46.21 -140.06
C GLU A 224 -74.90 -45.08 -139.41
N SER A 225 -74.75 -43.93 -140.06
CA SER A 225 -74.08 -42.76 -139.48
C SER A 225 -74.82 -42.24 -138.24
N PHE A 226 -76.15 -42.25 -138.24
CA PHE A 226 -76.95 -41.86 -137.08
C PHE A 226 -76.79 -42.86 -135.93
N CYS A 227 -76.82 -44.17 -136.22
CA CYS A 227 -76.57 -45.20 -135.22
C CYS A 227 -75.16 -45.11 -134.63
N ARG A 228 -74.13 -44.88 -135.45
CA ARG A 228 -72.75 -44.66 -134.97
C ARG A 228 -72.66 -43.41 -134.09
N LEU A 229 -73.19 -42.27 -134.54
CA LEU A 229 -73.23 -41.03 -133.75
C LEU A 229 -74.06 -41.19 -132.47
N GLN A 230 -75.10 -42.03 -132.47
CA GLN A 230 -75.86 -42.36 -131.26
C GLN A 230 -75.03 -43.22 -130.30
N THR A 231 -74.34 -44.25 -130.78
CA THR A 231 -73.43 -45.06 -129.95
C THR A 231 -72.26 -44.23 -129.40
N GLU A 232 -71.63 -43.40 -130.23
CA GLU A 232 -70.56 -42.47 -129.82
C GLU A 232 -71.06 -41.46 -128.77
N LYS A 233 -72.27 -40.92 -128.96
CA LYS A 233 -72.95 -40.08 -127.97
C LYS A 233 -73.17 -40.86 -126.66
N GLU A 234 -73.67 -42.08 -126.72
CA GLU A 234 -73.95 -42.93 -125.55
C GLU A 234 -72.66 -43.32 -124.81
N THR A 235 -71.57 -43.65 -125.52
CA THR A 235 -70.26 -43.88 -124.88
C THR A 235 -69.71 -42.61 -124.26
N LEU A 236 -69.75 -41.46 -124.95
CA LEU A 236 -69.31 -40.18 -124.37
C LEU A 236 -70.15 -39.73 -123.16
N PHE A 237 -71.46 -40.04 -123.11
CA PHE A 237 -72.28 -39.81 -121.93
C PHE A 237 -71.91 -40.76 -120.78
N ASN A 238 -71.66 -42.04 -121.07
CA ASN A 238 -71.20 -43.01 -120.06
C ASN A 238 -69.81 -42.64 -119.53
N ASP A 239 -68.87 -42.26 -120.38
CA ASP A 239 -67.52 -41.83 -119.99
C ASP A 239 -67.56 -40.53 -119.18
N SER A 240 -68.38 -39.54 -119.61
CA SER A 240 -68.59 -38.30 -118.86
C SER A 240 -69.21 -38.56 -117.49
N ARG A 241 -70.19 -39.48 -117.41
CA ARG A 241 -70.80 -39.92 -116.17
C ARG A 241 -69.78 -40.61 -115.26
N ASN A 242 -69.04 -41.59 -115.77
CA ASN A 242 -67.97 -42.28 -115.04
C ASN A 242 -66.92 -41.29 -114.53
N LYS A 243 -66.58 -40.26 -115.33
CA LYS A 243 -65.65 -39.19 -114.91
C LYS A 243 -66.21 -38.33 -113.79
N ILE A 244 -67.50 -38.02 -113.80
CA ILE A 244 -68.19 -37.29 -112.73
C ILE A 244 -68.22 -38.15 -111.45
N GLU A 245 -68.58 -39.43 -111.55
CA GLU A 245 -68.61 -40.37 -110.42
C GLU A 245 -67.21 -40.58 -109.82
N GLU A 246 -66.16 -40.73 -110.65
CA GLU A 246 -64.75 -40.71 -110.20
C GLU A 246 -64.39 -39.42 -109.45
N LEU A 247 -64.76 -38.25 -110.00
CA LEU A 247 -64.44 -36.95 -109.39
C LEU A 247 -65.21 -36.72 -108.09
N GLN A 248 -66.42 -37.26 -107.95
CA GLN A 248 -67.18 -37.29 -106.70
C GLN A 248 -66.50 -38.22 -105.67
N GLN A 249 -66.17 -39.45 -106.04
CA GLN A 249 -65.49 -40.40 -105.15
C GLN A 249 -64.12 -39.88 -104.67
N ARG A 250 -63.33 -39.25 -105.55
CA ARG A 250 -62.06 -38.59 -105.19
C ARG A 250 -62.30 -37.45 -104.19
N LYS A 251 -63.23 -36.53 -104.47
CA LYS A 251 -63.58 -35.43 -103.56
C LYS A 251 -64.08 -35.92 -102.20
N GLU A 252 -64.87 -37.00 -102.17
CA GLU A 252 -65.32 -37.62 -100.92
C GLU A 252 -64.16 -38.27 -100.15
N ALA A 253 -63.27 -38.98 -100.83
CA ALA A 253 -62.09 -39.59 -100.21
C ALA A 253 -61.14 -38.52 -99.64
N ASP A 254 -60.86 -37.46 -100.41
CA ASP A 254 -60.08 -36.31 -99.99
C ASP A 254 -60.72 -35.61 -98.78
N HIS A 255 -62.04 -35.40 -98.80
CA HIS A 255 -62.76 -34.80 -97.68
C HIS A 255 -62.75 -35.69 -96.42
N LYS A 256 -62.96 -37.01 -96.57
CA LYS A 256 -62.86 -37.99 -95.47
C LYS A 256 -61.44 -38.02 -94.89
N ALA A 257 -60.40 -37.95 -95.72
CA ALA A 257 -59.01 -37.85 -95.29
C ALA A 257 -58.69 -36.52 -94.58
N GLN A 258 -59.23 -35.40 -95.07
CA GLN A 258 -59.10 -34.09 -94.41
C GLN A 258 -59.82 -34.07 -93.05
N LEU A 259 -61.02 -34.64 -92.94
CA LEU A 259 -61.73 -34.77 -91.67
C LEU A 259 -60.95 -35.64 -90.68
N ALA A 260 -60.48 -36.82 -91.08
CA ALA A 260 -59.68 -37.69 -90.23
C ALA A 260 -58.36 -37.02 -89.78
N ARG A 261 -57.68 -36.29 -90.67
CA ARG A 261 -56.50 -35.49 -90.32
C ARG A 261 -56.82 -34.38 -89.32
N THR A 262 -57.97 -33.70 -89.49
CA THR A 262 -58.41 -32.62 -88.59
C THR A 262 -58.75 -33.17 -87.21
N GLN A 263 -59.46 -34.30 -87.13
CA GLN A 263 -59.76 -35.00 -85.88
C GLN A 263 -58.48 -35.44 -85.16
N LYS A 264 -57.50 -36.00 -85.88
CA LYS A 264 -56.21 -36.40 -85.28
C LYS A 264 -55.43 -35.19 -84.75
N LEU A 265 -55.36 -34.10 -85.51
CA LEU A 265 -54.73 -32.86 -85.06
C LEU A 265 -55.44 -32.23 -83.85
N GLN A 266 -56.77 -32.34 -83.77
CA GLN A 266 -57.54 -31.90 -82.62
C GLN A 266 -57.24 -32.76 -81.37
N GLN A 267 -57.19 -34.10 -81.51
CA GLN A 267 -56.80 -34.99 -80.41
C GLN A 267 -55.37 -34.74 -79.93
N GLU A 268 -54.43 -34.52 -80.86
CA GLU A 268 -53.05 -34.15 -80.55
C GLU A 268 -52.96 -32.79 -79.82
N LEU A 269 -53.78 -31.82 -80.23
CA LEU A 269 -53.89 -30.52 -79.55
C LEU A 269 -54.54 -30.63 -78.16
N GLU A 270 -55.56 -31.47 -77.99
CA GLU A 270 -56.21 -31.70 -76.69
C GLU A 270 -55.24 -32.39 -75.70
N ALA A 271 -54.50 -33.41 -76.14
CA ALA A 271 -53.45 -34.06 -75.34
C ALA A 271 -52.27 -33.13 -75.03
N ALA A 272 -51.85 -32.28 -75.98
CA ALA A 272 -50.85 -31.26 -75.74
C ALA A 272 -51.32 -30.21 -74.72
N ASN A 273 -52.59 -29.82 -74.74
CA ASN A 273 -53.16 -28.90 -73.75
C ASN A 273 -53.28 -29.52 -72.36
N GLN A 274 -53.61 -30.82 -72.26
CA GLN A 274 -53.65 -31.56 -70.99
C GLN A 274 -52.26 -31.65 -70.34
N SER A 275 -51.26 -32.12 -71.08
CA SER A 275 -49.87 -32.18 -70.60
C SER A 275 -49.29 -30.79 -70.29
N LEU A 276 -49.68 -29.74 -71.02
CA LEU A 276 -49.36 -28.34 -70.68
C LEU A 276 -50.11 -27.80 -69.45
N ALA A 277 -51.20 -28.44 -68.99
CA ALA A 277 -51.84 -28.13 -67.71
C ALA A 277 -51.10 -28.84 -66.57
N GLU A 278 -50.84 -30.15 -66.72
CA GLU A 278 -50.06 -30.94 -65.75
C GLU A 278 -48.69 -30.32 -65.46
N LEU A 279 -47.95 -29.88 -66.50
CA LEU A 279 -46.66 -29.19 -66.36
C LEU A 279 -46.76 -27.76 -65.79
N ARG A 280 -47.95 -27.14 -65.78
CA ARG A 280 -48.18 -25.88 -65.05
C ARG A 280 -48.43 -26.16 -63.57
N ASP A 281 -49.27 -27.13 -63.27
CA ASP A 281 -49.65 -27.50 -61.90
C ASP A 281 -48.45 -28.07 -61.13
N GLN A 282 -47.65 -28.93 -61.77
CA GLN A 282 -46.37 -29.42 -61.22
C GLN A 282 -45.43 -28.25 -60.87
N ARG A 283 -45.15 -27.35 -61.82
CA ARG A 283 -44.29 -26.18 -61.56
C ARG A 283 -44.91 -25.16 -60.60
N GLN A 284 -46.22 -25.16 -60.40
CA GLN A 284 -46.87 -24.38 -59.35
C GLN A 284 -46.67 -25.04 -57.98
N GLY A 285 -46.76 -26.37 -57.89
CA GLY A 285 -46.38 -27.16 -56.71
C GLY A 285 -44.94 -26.92 -56.29
N GLU A 286 -43.97 -27.15 -57.19
CA GLU A 286 -42.53 -26.90 -56.96
C GLU A 286 -42.28 -25.48 -56.44
N ARG A 287 -42.92 -24.46 -57.04
CA ARG A 287 -42.81 -23.07 -56.59
C ARG A 287 -43.36 -22.83 -55.19
N LEU A 288 -44.46 -23.47 -54.82
CA LEU A 288 -45.05 -23.37 -53.48
C LEU A 288 -44.18 -24.08 -52.44
N GLU A 289 -43.63 -25.25 -52.79
CA GLU A 289 -42.68 -25.99 -51.95
C GLU A 289 -41.38 -25.21 -51.74
N HIS A 290 -40.78 -24.66 -52.80
CA HIS A 290 -39.61 -23.79 -52.69
C HIS A 290 -39.91 -22.51 -51.88
N ALA A 291 -41.08 -21.89 -52.05
CA ALA A 291 -41.48 -20.72 -51.26
C ALA A 291 -41.74 -21.06 -49.78
N ALA A 292 -42.21 -22.28 -49.48
CA ALA A 292 -42.34 -22.78 -48.12
C ALA A 292 -40.96 -23.08 -47.49
N ALA A 293 -40.06 -23.73 -48.23
CA ALA A 293 -38.70 -24.02 -47.78
C ALA A 293 -37.88 -22.74 -47.54
N LEU A 294 -37.98 -21.74 -48.43
CA LEU A 294 -37.34 -20.44 -48.25
C LEU A 294 -37.89 -19.71 -47.01
N ARG A 295 -39.20 -19.76 -46.76
CA ARG A 295 -39.79 -19.20 -45.53
C ARG A 295 -39.28 -19.93 -44.28
N ALA A 296 -39.30 -21.26 -44.27
CA ALA A 296 -38.80 -22.04 -43.14
C ALA A 296 -37.31 -21.77 -42.83
N LEU A 297 -36.48 -21.60 -43.86
CA LEU A 297 -35.07 -21.19 -43.70
C LEU A 297 -34.95 -19.75 -43.18
N GLN A 298 -35.79 -18.82 -43.64
CA GLN A 298 -35.80 -17.44 -43.15
C GLN A 298 -36.27 -17.35 -41.69
N ASP A 299 -37.29 -18.13 -41.32
CA ASP A 299 -37.77 -18.25 -39.94
C ASP A 299 -36.68 -18.87 -39.05
N GLN A 300 -36.00 -19.93 -39.51
CA GLN A 300 -34.88 -20.56 -38.81
C GLN A 300 -33.70 -19.60 -38.60
N VAL A 301 -33.30 -18.84 -39.63
CA VAL A 301 -32.25 -17.82 -39.50
C VAL A 301 -32.67 -16.69 -38.57
N SER A 302 -33.95 -16.31 -38.57
CA SER A 302 -34.48 -15.30 -37.65
C SER A 302 -34.43 -15.76 -36.19
N ILE A 303 -34.79 -17.02 -35.91
CA ILE A 303 -34.67 -17.63 -34.58
C ILE A 303 -33.20 -17.72 -34.17
N GLN A 304 -32.32 -18.27 -35.02
CA GLN A 304 -30.89 -18.37 -34.73
C GLN A 304 -30.22 -17.00 -34.50
N SER A 305 -30.67 -15.95 -35.19
CA SER A 305 -30.21 -14.58 -34.96
C SER A 305 -30.70 -14.02 -33.62
N ALA A 306 -31.92 -14.36 -33.18
CA ALA A 306 -32.44 -13.98 -31.88
C ALA A 306 -31.72 -14.74 -30.75
N ASP A 307 -31.56 -16.06 -30.87
CA ASP A 307 -30.84 -16.90 -29.91
C ASP A 307 -29.38 -16.42 -29.73
N ALA A 308 -28.71 -16.05 -30.83
CA ALA A 308 -27.35 -15.52 -30.80
C ALA A 308 -27.28 -14.10 -30.20
N GLN A 309 -28.29 -13.26 -30.44
CA GLN A 309 -28.36 -11.93 -29.84
C GLN A 309 -28.61 -12.02 -28.32
N GLU A 310 -29.52 -12.88 -27.86
CA GLU A 310 -29.76 -13.13 -26.43
C GLU A 310 -28.49 -13.64 -25.72
N GLN A 311 -27.74 -14.55 -26.37
CA GLN A 311 -26.44 -15.00 -25.85
C GLN A 311 -25.41 -13.86 -25.74
N VAL A 312 -25.34 -12.95 -26.73
CA VAL A 312 -24.46 -11.77 -26.67
C VAL A 312 -24.90 -10.79 -25.60
N GLU A 313 -26.21 -10.52 -25.46
CA GLU A 313 -26.75 -9.64 -24.42
C GLU A 313 -26.52 -10.22 -23.01
N GLY A 314 -26.65 -11.54 -22.83
CA GLY A 314 -26.30 -12.26 -21.61
C GLY A 314 -24.80 -12.14 -21.26
N LEU A 315 -23.91 -12.40 -22.22
CA LEU A 315 -22.46 -12.27 -22.03
C LEU A 315 -22.04 -10.81 -21.72
N LEU A 316 -22.72 -9.82 -22.32
CA LEU A 316 -22.50 -8.40 -21.99
C LEU A 316 -22.99 -8.05 -20.58
N ALA A 317 -24.13 -8.59 -20.15
CA ALA A 317 -24.64 -8.43 -18.78
C ALA A 317 -23.68 -9.06 -17.75
N GLU A 318 -23.19 -10.28 -18.00
CA GLU A 318 -22.16 -10.94 -17.18
C GLU A 318 -20.86 -10.13 -17.15
N ASN A 319 -20.38 -9.62 -18.29
CA ASN A 319 -19.17 -8.81 -18.35
C ASN A 319 -19.31 -7.50 -17.54
N ASN A 320 -20.48 -6.86 -17.60
CA ASN A 320 -20.78 -5.67 -16.80
C ASN A 320 -20.87 -5.97 -15.29
N ALA A 321 -21.46 -7.11 -14.91
CA ALA A 321 -21.47 -7.58 -13.52
C ALA A 321 -20.05 -7.87 -13.00
N LEU A 322 -19.21 -8.53 -13.81
CA LEU A 322 -17.80 -8.80 -13.48
C LEU A 322 -16.98 -7.51 -13.36
N ARG A 323 -17.15 -6.53 -14.26
CA ARG A 323 -16.53 -5.19 -14.14
C ARG A 323 -16.94 -4.48 -12.84
N THR A 324 -18.22 -4.55 -12.49
CA THR A 324 -18.75 -3.94 -11.25
C THR A 324 -18.17 -4.63 -10.01
N SER A 325 -18.05 -5.96 -10.04
CA SER A 325 -17.41 -6.74 -8.97
C SER A 325 -15.92 -6.43 -8.84
N LEU A 326 -15.19 -6.31 -9.95
CA LEU A 326 -13.78 -5.92 -9.97
C LEU A 326 -13.57 -4.53 -9.36
N ALA A 327 -14.35 -3.53 -9.79
CA ALA A 327 -14.26 -2.17 -9.24
C ALA A 327 -14.56 -2.12 -7.73
N ALA A 328 -15.49 -2.95 -7.24
CA ALA A 328 -15.75 -3.09 -5.81
C ALA A 328 -14.58 -3.74 -5.05
N LEU A 329 -13.92 -4.75 -5.65
CA LEU A 329 -12.72 -5.38 -5.07
C LEU A 329 -11.52 -4.41 -5.04
N GLU A 330 -11.35 -3.59 -6.08
CA GLU A 330 -10.33 -2.53 -6.12
C GLU A 330 -10.58 -1.45 -5.05
N GLN A 331 -11.83 -1.05 -4.84
CA GLN A 331 -12.21 -0.15 -3.73
C GLN A 331 -11.90 -0.76 -2.35
N ILE A 332 -12.25 -2.04 -2.15
CA ILE A 332 -11.93 -2.76 -0.89
C ILE A 332 -10.40 -2.86 -0.71
N GLN A 333 -9.63 -3.12 -1.77
CA GLN A 333 -8.17 -3.21 -1.72
C GLN A 333 -7.52 -1.85 -1.40
N THR A 334 -8.01 -0.75 -1.97
CA THR A 334 -7.50 0.59 -1.66
C THR A 334 -7.82 1.00 -0.22
N ALA A 335 -9.05 0.79 0.25
CA ALA A 335 -9.44 1.03 1.64
C ALA A 335 -8.58 0.22 2.63
N LYS A 336 -8.43 -1.08 2.41
CA LYS A 336 -7.58 -1.96 3.24
C LYS A 336 -6.10 -1.53 3.23
N THR A 337 -5.61 -0.97 2.12
CA THR A 337 -4.25 -0.43 2.03
C THR A 337 -4.10 0.85 2.87
N GLN A 338 -5.13 1.69 2.92
CA GLN A 338 -5.17 2.88 3.79
C GLN A 338 -5.23 2.47 5.27
N GLU A 339 -6.08 1.51 5.64
CA GLU A 339 -6.14 0.94 7.00
C GLU A 339 -4.79 0.39 7.46
N LEU A 340 -4.11 -0.39 6.61
CA LEU A 340 -2.77 -0.93 6.92
C LEU A 340 -1.71 0.17 7.10
N ASN A 341 -1.84 1.30 6.40
CA ASN A 341 -0.92 2.44 6.59
C ASN A 341 -1.23 3.20 7.87
N MET A 342 -2.50 3.48 8.19
CA MET A 342 -2.87 4.06 9.49
C MET A 342 -2.42 3.20 10.68
N LEU A 343 -2.56 1.87 10.58
CA LEU A 343 -2.09 0.93 11.62
C LEU A 343 -0.55 0.93 11.74
N ARG A 344 0.19 1.10 10.63
CA ARG A 344 1.65 1.28 10.67
C ARG A 344 2.05 2.59 11.33
N GLU A 345 1.38 3.69 10.97
CA GLU A 345 1.60 5.02 11.56
C GLU A 345 1.35 5.01 13.07
N GLN A 346 0.23 4.41 13.51
CA GLN A 346 -0.07 4.18 14.94
C GLN A 346 0.98 3.31 15.62
N THR A 347 1.43 2.22 14.98
CA THR A 347 2.49 1.34 15.51
C THR A 347 3.82 2.09 15.67
N THR A 348 4.19 2.94 14.71
CA THR A 348 5.41 3.77 14.81
C THR A 348 5.29 4.89 15.84
N GLY A 349 4.10 5.48 16.01
CA GLY A 349 3.84 6.45 17.08
C GLY A 349 3.99 5.83 18.46
N LEU A 350 3.31 4.72 18.72
CA LEU A 350 3.41 3.97 19.99
C LEU A 350 4.84 3.46 20.26
N ALA A 351 5.60 3.10 19.23
CA ALA A 351 7.00 2.72 19.39
C ALA A 351 7.89 3.92 19.78
N ALA A 352 7.64 5.11 19.22
CA ALA A 352 8.34 6.33 19.58
C ALA A 352 7.97 6.81 20.99
N GLU A 353 6.69 6.74 21.39
CA GLU A 353 6.22 7.02 22.75
C GLU A 353 6.88 6.06 23.76
N LEU A 354 6.94 4.76 23.45
CA LEU A 354 7.63 3.77 24.30
C LEU A 354 9.12 4.06 24.43
N GLN A 355 9.81 4.42 23.33
CA GLN A 355 11.22 4.80 23.36
C GLN A 355 11.47 6.09 24.15
N GLN A 356 10.58 7.07 24.06
CA GLN A 356 10.64 8.29 24.86
C GLN A 356 10.46 7.97 26.36
N GLN A 357 9.46 7.16 26.72
CA GLN A 357 9.26 6.74 28.12
C GLN A 357 10.43 5.90 28.67
N GLN A 358 11.13 5.14 27.83
CA GLN A 358 12.36 4.45 28.21
C GLN A 358 13.50 5.44 28.49
N ALA A 359 13.72 6.44 27.64
CA ALA A 359 14.72 7.48 27.87
C ALA A 359 14.42 8.33 29.12
N GLU A 360 13.16 8.75 29.32
CA GLU A 360 12.73 9.46 30.53
C GLU A 360 12.95 8.63 31.81
N TYR A 361 12.75 7.31 31.74
CA TYR A 361 13.03 6.40 32.85
C TYR A 361 14.54 6.24 33.12
N GLU A 362 15.37 6.17 32.07
CA GLU A 362 16.84 6.12 32.20
C GLU A 362 17.41 7.42 32.81
N ASP A 363 16.93 8.58 32.37
CA ASP A 363 17.29 9.89 32.94
C ASP A 363 16.89 10.00 34.43
N LEU A 364 15.67 9.55 34.79
CA LEU A 364 15.21 9.54 36.18
C LEU A 364 15.98 8.54 37.06
N MET A 365 16.41 7.41 36.50
CA MET A 365 17.30 6.46 37.18
C MET A 365 18.69 7.06 37.41
N GLY A 366 19.25 7.78 36.44
CA GLY A 366 20.52 8.52 36.61
C GLY A 366 20.43 9.55 37.73
N GLN A 367 19.41 10.43 37.71
CA GLN A 367 19.16 11.43 38.76
C GLN A 367 19.01 10.80 40.16
N LYS A 368 18.35 9.65 40.25
CA LYS A 368 18.19 8.90 41.50
C LYS A 368 19.53 8.37 42.02
N ASP A 369 20.38 7.83 41.16
CA ASP A 369 21.67 7.29 41.57
C ASP A 369 22.69 8.40 41.91
N ASP A 370 22.61 9.56 41.25
CA ASP A 370 23.31 10.78 41.66
C ASP A 370 22.89 11.25 43.07
N LEU A 371 21.59 11.36 43.32
CA LEU A 371 21.04 11.76 44.63
C LEU A 371 21.38 10.74 45.73
N ASN A 372 21.37 9.44 45.42
CA ASN A 372 21.82 8.37 46.31
C ASN A 372 23.32 8.49 46.62
N SER A 373 24.15 8.85 45.63
CA SER A 373 25.57 9.09 45.83
C SER A 373 25.82 10.30 46.74
N GLN A 374 25.14 11.42 46.48
CA GLN A 374 25.19 12.61 47.34
C GLN A 374 24.74 12.31 48.78
N LEU A 375 23.69 11.50 48.95
CA LEU A 375 23.22 11.05 50.26
C LEU A 375 24.27 10.20 50.99
N GLN A 376 24.94 9.27 50.29
CA GLN A 376 26.04 8.49 50.88
C GLN A 376 27.23 9.36 51.27
N GLU A 377 27.57 10.39 50.50
CA GLU A 377 28.63 11.33 50.87
C GLU A 377 28.26 12.18 52.08
N SER A 378 27.01 12.67 52.14
CA SER A 378 26.46 13.34 53.32
C SER A 378 26.49 12.44 54.57
N LEU A 379 26.11 11.17 54.44
CA LEU A 379 26.19 10.20 55.54
C LEU A 379 27.64 9.96 55.98
N ARG A 380 28.59 9.78 55.05
CA ARG A 380 30.04 9.65 55.35
C ARG A 380 30.59 10.89 56.05
N ALA A 381 30.16 12.09 55.65
CA ALA A 381 30.55 13.34 56.30
C ALA A 381 29.99 13.43 57.73
N ASN A 382 28.72 13.08 57.93
CA ASN A 382 28.10 13.03 59.25
C ASN A 382 28.76 11.98 60.17
N SER A 383 29.14 10.80 59.67
CA SER A 383 29.91 9.82 60.44
C SER A 383 31.23 10.40 60.95
N ARG A 384 32.01 11.07 60.08
CA ARG A 384 33.27 11.73 60.49
C ARG A 384 33.07 12.83 61.53
N LEU A 385 31.98 13.60 61.42
CA LEU A 385 31.65 14.62 62.41
C LEU A 385 31.23 14.01 63.77
N LEU A 386 30.55 12.86 63.75
CA LEU A 386 30.21 12.11 64.97
C LEU A 386 31.45 11.47 65.60
N GLU A 387 32.37 10.93 64.81
CA GLU A 387 33.68 10.43 65.25
C GLU A 387 34.47 11.56 65.95
N GLN A 388 34.61 12.73 65.31
CA GLN A 388 35.27 13.90 65.89
C GLN A 388 34.59 14.41 67.17
N LEU A 389 33.25 14.43 67.23
CA LEU A 389 32.52 14.78 68.45
C LEU A 389 32.73 13.77 69.59
N GLN A 390 32.93 12.49 69.26
CA GLN A 390 33.24 11.44 70.22
C GLN A 390 34.70 11.53 70.72
N GLU A 391 35.65 11.86 69.84
CA GLU A 391 37.05 12.13 70.19
C GLU A 391 37.15 13.33 71.15
N ILE A 392 36.56 14.48 70.79
CA ILE A 392 36.50 15.68 71.64
C ILE A 392 35.76 15.40 72.96
N GLY A 393 34.76 14.51 72.94
CA GLY A 393 34.09 14.02 74.14
C GLY A 393 35.04 13.28 75.10
N GLN A 394 35.86 12.37 74.56
CA GLN A 394 36.86 11.62 75.33
C GLN A 394 37.99 12.53 75.84
N GLU A 395 38.51 13.44 75.01
CA GLU A 395 39.52 14.44 75.43
C GLU A 395 39.00 15.29 76.59
N LYS A 396 37.76 15.78 76.50
CA LYS A 396 37.10 16.53 77.58
C LYS A 396 36.96 15.71 78.86
N GLU A 397 36.63 14.42 78.76
CA GLU A 397 36.54 13.53 79.92
C GLU A 397 37.92 13.28 80.56
N GLN A 398 38.96 13.05 79.76
CA GLN A 398 40.36 12.92 80.21
C GLN A 398 40.83 14.20 80.93
N LEU A 399 40.69 15.37 80.31
CA LEU A 399 41.03 16.66 80.92
C LEU A 399 40.23 16.93 82.20
N THR A 400 38.98 16.44 82.28
CA THR A 400 38.17 16.54 83.51
C THR A 400 38.70 15.62 84.62
N GLN A 401 39.19 14.43 84.29
CA GLN A 401 39.84 13.51 85.24
C GLN A 401 41.18 14.08 85.74
N GLU A 402 42.06 14.52 84.83
CA GLU A 402 43.32 15.19 85.18
C GLU A 402 43.10 16.39 86.10
N LEU A 403 42.10 17.23 85.80
CA LEU A 403 41.73 18.39 86.62
C LEU A 403 41.19 17.98 88.00
N GLN A 404 40.49 16.86 88.13
CA GLN A 404 40.10 16.30 89.42
C GLN A 404 41.31 15.74 90.20
N GLU A 405 42.29 15.11 89.55
CA GLU A 405 43.50 14.61 90.20
C GLU A 405 44.43 15.74 90.64
N ALA A 406 44.53 16.80 89.83
CA ALA A 406 45.20 18.05 90.19
C ALA A 406 44.53 18.71 91.41
N ARG A 407 43.19 18.73 91.48
CA ARG A 407 42.43 19.19 92.66
C ARG A 407 42.71 18.32 93.89
N LYS A 408 42.56 17.00 93.81
CA LYS A 408 42.87 16.06 94.91
C LYS A 408 44.31 16.22 95.41
N SER A 409 45.26 16.47 94.51
CA SER A 409 46.67 16.72 94.84
C SER A 409 46.89 18.09 95.49
N ALA A 410 46.18 19.13 95.05
CA ALA A 410 46.19 20.45 95.69
C ALA A 410 45.55 20.42 97.08
N GLU A 411 44.44 19.69 97.25
CA GLU A 411 43.77 19.45 98.53
C GLU A 411 44.69 18.72 99.52
N LYS A 412 45.40 17.66 99.07
CA LYS A 412 46.43 16.98 99.88
C LYS A 412 47.57 17.92 100.27
N ARG A 413 48.08 18.74 99.34
CA ARG A 413 49.12 19.76 99.65
C ARG A 413 48.62 20.79 100.66
N LYS A 414 47.38 21.24 100.53
CA LYS A 414 46.75 22.15 101.51
C LYS A 414 46.65 21.49 102.88
N ALA A 415 46.16 20.26 102.96
CA ALA A 415 46.03 19.52 104.21
C ALA A 415 47.38 19.36 104.92
N MET A 416 48.45 18.99 104.21
CA MET A 416 49.81 18.90 104.79
C MET A 416 50.34 20.27 105.26
N LEU A 417 49.99 21.37 104.58
CA LEU A 417 50.36 22.72 105.00
C LEU A 417 49.55 23.21 106.22
N ASP A 418 48.25 22.88 106.27
CA ASP A 418 47.38 23.15 107.43
C ASP A 418 47.85 22.32 108.65
N GLU A 419 48.28 21.08 108.43
CA GLU A 419 48.83 20.18 109.46
C GLU A 419 50.17 20.69 110.00
N LEU A 420 51.14 20.99 109.13
CA LEU A 420 52.41 21.64 109.52
C LEU A 420 52.20 22.97 110.26
N ALA A 421 51.15 23.74 109.90
CA ALA A 421 50.80 24.97 110.60
C ALA A 421 50.21 24.70 112.00
N MET A 422 49.42 23.64 112.16
CA MET A 422 48.92 23.18 113.48
C MET A 422 50.05 22.64 114.35
N GLU A 423 50.95 21.82 113.82
CA GLU A 423 52.17 21.36 114.51
C GLU A 423 53.02 22.55 114.97
N THR A 424 53.33 23.49 114.07
CA THR A 424 54.09 24.71 114.37
C THR A 424 53.41 25.57 115.46
N LEU A 425 52.08 25.56 115.57
CA LEU A 425 51.34 26.24 116.64
C LEU A 425 51.37 25.45 117.95
N GLN A 426 51.28 24.12 117.88
CA GLN A 426 51.36 23.23 119.04
C GLN A 426 52.75 23.28 119.67
N GLU A 427 53.83 23.16 118.90
CA GLU A 427 55.21 23.34 119.37
C GLU A 427 55.40 24.70 120.06
N LYS A 428 54.86 25.78 119.47
CA LYS A 428 54.89 27.12 120.09
C LYS A 428 54.11 27.19 121.41
N SER A 429 53.02 26.44 121.57
CA SER A 429 52.34 26.32 122.87
C SER A 429 53.14 25.48 123.87
N GLN A 430 53.72 24.35 123.44
CA GLN A 430 54.54 23.48 124.29
C GLN A 430 55.77 24.22 124.79
N HIS A 431 56.55 24.87 123.92
CA HIS A 431 57.68 25.71 124.33
C HIS A 431 57.28 26.86 125.25
N LYS A 432 56.07 27.44 125.09
CA LYS A 432 55.55 28.46 126.00
C LYS A 432 55.24 27.89 127.39
N GLU A 433 54.71 26.67 127.47
CA GLU A 433 54.49 25.94 128.72
C GLU A 433 55.80 25.49 129.37
N GLU A 434 56.76 24.97 128.59
CA GLU A 434 58.10 24.62 129.05
C GLU A 434 58.85 25.83 129.62
N LEU A 435 58.84 26.97 128.91
CA LEU A 435 59.40 28.22 129.41
C LEU A 435 58.69 28.70 130.69
N GLY A 436 57.37 28.48 130.80
CA GLY A 436 56.61 28.71 132.03
C GLY A 436 57.06 27.81 133.18
N ALA A 437 57.23 26.52 132.92
CA ALA A 437 57.68 25.53 133.90
C ALA A 437 59.12 25.76 134.35
N VAL A 438 60.02 26.15 133.44
CA VAL A 438 61.40 26.53 133.76
C VAL A 438 61.44 27.81 134.61
N ARG A 439 60.64 28.83 134.29
CA ARG A 439 60.49 30.04 135.13
C ARG A 439 60.00 29.68 136.54
N LEU A 440 58.97 28.83 136.65
CA LEU A 440 58.41 28.39 137.93
C LEU A 440 59.40 27.55 138.76
N ARG A 441 60.22 26.71 138.12
CA ARG A 441 61.33 25.99 138.78
C ARG A 441 62.37 26.96 139.32
N HIS A 442 62.79 27.93 138.50
CA HIS A 442 63.78 28.93 138.90
C HIS A 442 63.26 29.82 140.05
N GLU A 443 62.00 30.25 140.00
CA GLU A 443 61.34 30.99 141.09
C GLU A 443 61.31 30.17 142.39
N LYS A 444 60.97 28.88 142.32
CA LYS A 444 61.03 27.95 143.45
C LYS A 444 62.45 27.74 143.99
N GLU A 445 63.46 27.71 143.13
CA GLU A 445 64.88 27.63 143.53
C GLU A 445 65.33 28.91 144.24
N VAL A 446 65.00 30.09 143.70
CA VAL A 446 65.27 31.40 144.32
C VAL A 446 64.60 31.51 145.70
N LEU A 447 63.35 31.08 145.83
CA LEU A 447 62.66 30.99 147.13
C LEU A 447 63.35 29.98 148.07
N GLY A 448 63.82 28.85 147.55
CA GLY A 448 64.58 27.84 148.30
C GLY A 448 66.00 28.27 148.71
N VAL A 449 66.59 29.24 148.01
CA VAL A 449 67.84 29.92 148.40
C VAL A 449 67.54 30.98 149.46
N ARG A 450 66.50 31.80 149.27
CA ARG A 450 66.04 32.79 150.25
C ARG A 450 65.72 32.16 151.61
N ALA A 451 65.03 31.01 151.61
CA ALA A 451 64.71 30.25 152.82
C ALA A 451 65.93 29.60 153.51
N ARG A 452 67.06 29.43 152.80
CA ARG A 452 68.34 29.00 153.39
C ARG A 452 69.07 30.17 154.05
N TYR A 453 69.23 31.29 153.36
CA TYR A 453 69.77 32.52 153.95
C TYR A 453 68.98 32.98 155.18
N GLU A 454 67.65 32.91 155.15
CA GLU A 454 66.81 33.21 156.33
C GLU A 454 67.03 32.23 157.50
N ARG A 455 67.56 31.02 157.27
CA ARG A 455 67.89 30.07 158.34
C ARG A 455 69.27 30.35 158.93
N GLU A 456 70.27 30.51 158.08
CA GLU A 456 71.64 30.92 158.46
C GLU A 456 71.63 32.23 159.26
N LEU A 457 70.78 33.19 158.87
CA LEU A 457 70.56 34.43 159.62
C LEU A 457 69.99 34.21 161.03
N ARG A 458 69.15 33.19 161.27
CA ARG A 458 68.63 32.89 162.62
C ARG A 458 69.70 32.22 163.48
N GLU A 459 70.44 31.26 162.92
CA GLU A 459 71.53 30.56 163.59
C GLU A 459 72.61 31.54 164.07
N LEU A 460 73.03 32.48 163.22
CA LEU A 460 73.94 33.58 163.57
C LEU A 460 73.43 34.49 164.71
N HIS A 461 72.11 34.72 164.79
CA HIS A 461 71.53 35.51 165.89
C HIS A 461 71.51 34.73 167.22
N GLU A 462 71.35 33.40 167.20
CA GLU A 462 71.44 32.58 168.41
C GLU A 462 72.87 32.51 168.94
N ASP A 463 73.86 32.29 168.08
CA ASP A 463 75.26 32.19 168.51
C ASP A 463 75.81 33.50 169.06
N LYS A 464 75.46 34.65 168.45
CA LYS A 464 75.75 35.96 169.03
C LYS A 464 75.15 36.10 170.43
N LYS A 465 73.91 35.62 170.64
CA LYS A 465 73.23 35.71 171.93
C LYS A 465 73.92 34.86 173.00
N ARG A 466 74.39 33.66 172.65
CA ARG A 466 75.19 32.78 173.55
C ARG A 466 76.44 33.53 174.04
N GLN A 467 77.19 34.16 173.13
CA GLN A 467 78.39 34.95 173.46
C GLN A 467 78.09 36.17 174.36
N GLU A 468 76.97 36.88 174.14
CA GLU A 468 76.55 37.97 175.04
C GLU A 468 76.22 37.47 176.47
N GLU A 469 75.70 36.25 176.62
CA GLU A 469 75.35 35.66 177.92
C GLU A 469 76.60 35.20 178.69
N GLU A 470 77.63 34.67 178.01
CA GLU A 470 78.94 34.31 178.61
C GLU A 470 79.70 35.54 179.14
N LEU A 471 79.79 36.62 178.36
CA LEU A 471 80.44 37.87 178.79
C LEU A 471 79.73 38.49 180.01
N ARG A 472 78.39 38.37 180.09
CA ARG A 472 77.61 38.76 181.28
C ARG A 472 77.86 37.83 182.47
N GLY A 473 78.42 36.64 182.28
CA GLY A 473 78.92 35.76 183.34
C GLY A 473 80.19 36.32 183.97
N GLN A 474 81.24 36.48 183.17
CA GLN A 474 82.57 36.93 183.59
C GLN A 474 82.54 38.25 184.40
N ILE A 475 81.72 39.22 183.99
CA ILE A 475 81.55 40.52 184.66
C ILE A 475 80.96 40.39 186.09
N ARG A 476 80.27 39.28 186.43
CA ARG A 476 79.77 39.02 187.79
C ARG A 476 80.84 38.44 188.71
N GLU A 477 81.75 37.63 188.19
CA GLU A 477 82.82 36.99 188.97
C GLU A 477 83.88 38.01 189.40
N GLU A 478 84.31 38.90 188.49
CA GLU A 478 85.22 40.00 188.81
C GLU A 478 84.67 40.91 189.92
N LYS A 479 83.36 41.19 189.89
CA LYS A 479 82.68 41.99 190.92
C LYS A 479 82.56 41.31 192.28
N ALA A 480 82.75 39.99 192.37
CA ALA A 480 82.88 39.30 193.65
C ALA A 480 84.28 39.51 194.23
N ARG A 481 85.32 39.26 193.43
CA ARG A 481 86.74 39.40 193.83
C ARG A 481 87.10 40.79 194.38
N THR A 482 86.56 41.87 193.80
CA THR A 482 86.80 43.23 194.33
C THR A 482 86.33 43.39 195.79
N ARG A 483 85.22 42.78 196.18
CA ARG A 483 84.64 42.92 197.54
C ARG A 483 85.42 42.14 198.60
N GLU A 484 86.09 41.06 198.19
CA GLU A 484 86.96 40.27 199.05
C GLU A 484 88.30 40.99 199.31
N LEU A 485 88.73 41.89 198.41
CA LEU A 485 89.89 42.76 198.63
C LEU A 485 89.57 43.93 199.58
N GLU A 486 88.39 44.54 199.46
CA GLU A 486 87.95 45.66 200.31
C GLU A 486 87.89 45.28 201.82
N THR A 487 87.41 44.08 202.15
CA THR A 487 87.34 43.59 203.55
C THR A 487 88.72 43.23 204.13
N LEU A 488 89.64 42.76 203.29
CA LEU A 488 91.03 42.52 203.70
C LEU A 488 91.82 43.82 203.93
N GLN A 489 91.41 44.95 203.34
CA GLN A 489 92.04 46.24 203.62
C GLN A 489 91.63 46.79 204.99
N GLN A 490 90.33 46.76 205.35
CA GLN A 490 89.85 47.28 206.65
C GLN A 490 90.51 46.58 207.85
N THR A 491 90.71 45.27 207.78
CA THR A 491 91.36 44.49 208.86
C THR A 491 92.86 44.78 209.03
N VAL A 492 93.52 45.38 208.03
CA VAL A 492 94.90 45.87 208.15
C VAL A 492 94.95 47.24 208.84
N GLU A 493 93.98 48.11 208.60
CA GLU A 493 93.90 49.45 209.19
C GLU A 493 93.67 49.40 210.72
N GLU A 494 92.80 48.51 211.20
CA GLU A 494 92.54 48.33 212.64
C GLU A 494 93.80 47.91 213.42
N LEU A 495 94.61 47.01 212.86
CA LEU A 495 95.86 46.56 213.47
C LEU A 495 96.92 47.68 213.53
N GLN A 496 96.94 48.59 212.54
CA GLN A 496 97.85 49.74 212.55
C GLN A 496 97.47 50.80 213.60
N ALA A 497 96.17 50.97 213.87
CA ALA A 497 95.69 51.90 214.90
C ALA A 497 96.12 51.46 216.32
N GLN A 498 96.14 50.15 216.58
CA GLN A 498 96.48 49.62 217.91
C GLN A 498 97.95 49.80 218.28
N VAL A 499 98.86 49.81 217.30
CA VAL A 499 100.31 50.06 217.51
C VAL A 499 100.58 51.51 217.92
N HIS A 500 99.96 52.49 217.25
CA HIS A 500 100.21 53.92 217.47
C HIS A 500 99.85 54.40 218.89
N SER A 501 99.01 53.67 219.62
CA SER A 501 98.67 53.94 221.02
C SER A 501 99.88 53.79 221.98
N MET A 502 100.83 52.91 221.66
CA MET A 502 101.91 52.51 222.58
C MET A 502 103.07 53.50 222.71
N ASP A 503 103.31 54.36 221.72
CA ASP A 503 104.49 55.25 221.70
C ASP A 503 104.23 56.66 222.26
N GLY A 504 102.98 57.09 222.39
CA GLY A 504 102.63 58.48 222.67
C GLY A 504 103.08 59.05 224.03
N ALA A 505 103.24 58.20 225.06
CA ALA A 505 103.40 58.64 226.45
C ALA A 505 104.85 58.68 226.99
N LYS A 506 105.85 58.22 226.23
CA LYS A 506 107.27 58.28 226.67
C LYS A 506 107.84 59.70 226.71
N GLY A 507 107.39 60.60 225.84
CA GLY A 507 108.11 61.84 225.51
C GLY A 507 107.76 63.11 226.28
N TRP A 508 106.83 63.08 227.26
CA TRP A 508 106.28 64.33 227.83
C TRP A 508 107.11 64.94 228.97
N PHE A 509 107.60 64.13 229.93
CA PHE A 509 108.23 64.65 231.17
C PHE A 509 109.75 64.55 231.28
N GLU A 510 110.47 64.05 230.27
CA GLU A 510 111.92 64.29 230.15
C GLU A 510 112.27 65.80 229.98
N ARG A 511 111.26 66.66 229.81
CA ARG A 511 111.41 68.08 229.43
C ARG A 511 111.36 69.09 230.57
N ARG A 512 111.17 68.68 231.84
CA ARG A 512 111.15 69.63 232.99
C ARG A 512 112.19 69.35 234.09
N LEU A 513 113.34 68.81 233.68
CA LEU A 513 114.56 68.70 234.48
C LEU A 513 115.68 69.67 233.99
N LYS A 514 115.33 70.72 233.23
CA LYS A 514 116.31 71.51 232.46
C LYS A 514 116.39 73.01 232.78
N GLU A 515 115.47 73.50 233.60
CA GLU A 515 115.39 74.84 234.19
C GLU A 515 114.91 74.56 235.63
N ALA A 516 115.70 74.63 236.71
CA ALA A 516 116.77 75.54 237.14
C ALA A 516 116.23 76.86 237.70
N GLU A 517 116.69 77.18 238.93
CA GLU A 517 116.13 78.16 239.90
C GLU A 517 114.81 77.74 240.58
#